data_AF-A0A964Q5S4-F1
#
_entry.id   AF-A0A964Q5S4-F1
#
_cell.length_a   1.000
_cell.length_b   1.000
_cell.length_c   1.000
_cell.angle_alpha   90.00
_cell.angle_beta   90.00
_cell.angle_gamma   90.00
#
_symmetry.space_group_name_H-M   'P 1'
#
loop_
_entity.id
_entity.type
_entity.pdbx_description
1 polymer ?
#
loop_
_entity_poly.entity_id
_entity_poly.type
_entity_poly.pdbx_seq_one_letter_code
_entity_poly.pdbx_strand_id
1 'polypeptide(L)'
;MEIHESAGKSQPGWRPWLAWACWAGLLIIWTIGLLRPEPVQAANRYFSPWAAFFLAKGLHLGIYFFLAAIPWFLHSGHKAAGLLITFLAVHAWATEYLQQWIRFRTGSLTDAGIDWAGILLGYLAGQWFFARSRRAKA
;
A
#
# COMPACT_ATOMS: atom_id res chain seq x y z
N MET A 1 52.60 -13.69 7.75
CA MET A 1 52.01 -12.79 6.74
C MET A 1 50.56 -13.21 6.61
N GLU A 2 49.71 -12.72 7.53
CA GLU A 2 48.28 -13.04 7.56
C GLU A 2 47.54 -12.05 6.67
N ILE A 3 46.80 -12.59 5.71
CA ILE A 3 46.02 -11.85 4.73
C ILE A 3 44.68 -11.56 5.42
N HIS A 4 44.47 -10.32 5.86
CA HIS A 4 43.17 -9.88 6.36
C HIS A 4 42.18 -9.84 5.20
N GLU A 5 41.43 -10.94 5.05
CA GLU A 5 40.29 -11.03 4.14
C GLU A 5 39.13 -10.22 4.72
N SER A 6 39.12 -8.91 4.47
CA SER A 6 37.96 -8.07 4.73
C SER A 6 36.87 -8.40 3.71
N ALA A 7 36.15 -9.50 3.94
CA ALA A 7 34.92 -9.83 3.25
C ALA A 7 33.86 -8.78 3.61
N GLY A 8 33.91 -7.65 2.90
CA GLY A 8 32.84 -6.66 2.87
C GLY A 8 31.58 -7.34 2.39
N LYS A 9 30.73 -7.77 3.32
CA LYS A 9 29.37 -8.23 3.03
C LYS A 9 28.65 -7.05 2.40
N SER A 10 28.63 -6.98 1.08
CA SER A 10 27.74 -6.11 0.32
C SER A 10 26.33 -6.54 0.68
N GLN A 11 25.76 -5.87 1.67
CA GLN A 11 24.35 -5.99 2.00
C GLN A 11 23.58 -5.80 0.68
N PRO A 12 22.64 -6.70 0.30
CA PRO A 12 21.83 -6.50 -0.89
C PRO A 12 21.00 -5.24 -0.66
N GLY A 13 21.54 -4.12 -1.10
CA GLY A 13 20.99 -2.80 -0.90
C GLY A 13 19.81 -2.65 -1.81
N TRP A 14 18.63 -3.07 -1.35
CA TRP A 14 17.39 -2.51 -1.88
C TRP A 14 17.51 -1.01 -1.79
N ARG A 15 17.66 -0.38 -2.96
CA ARG A 15 17.90 1.05 -3.03
C ARG A 15 16.63 1.73 -2.52
N PRO A 16 16.68 2.52 -1.43
CA PRO A 16 15.48 3.08 -0.80
C PRO A 16 14.64 3.91 -1.77
N TRP A 17 15.28 4.55 -2.76
CA TRP A 17 14.56 5.28 -3.81
C TRP A 17 13.68 4.37 -4.69
N LEU A 18 14.05 3.11 -4.92
CA LEU A 18 13.26 2.18 -5.73
C LEU A 18 11.98 1.82 -5.00
N ALA A 19 12.05 1.55 -3.70
CA ALA A 19 10.86 1.28 -2.90
C ALA A 19 9.95 2.50 -2.77
N TRP A 20 10.50 3.71 -2.65
CA TRP A 20 9.70 4.95 -2.75
C TRP A 20 9.07 5.13 -4.14
N ALA A 21 9.80 4.83 -5.21
CA ALA A 21 9.26 4.87 -6.57
C ALA A 21 8.13 3.84 -6.77
N CYS A 22 8.29 2.62 -6.24
CA CYS A 22 7.24 1.60 -6.24
C CYS A 22 6.03 2.04 -5.41
N TRP A 23 6.25 2.63 -4.23
CA TRP A 23 5.18 3.15 -3.37
C TRP A 23 4.39 4.25 -4.09
N ALA A 24 5.09 5.24 -4.64
CA ALA A 24 4.47 6.35 -5.36
C ALA A 24 3.77 5.87 -6.64
N GLY A 25 4.42 4.99 -7.41
CA GLY A 25 3.84 4.40 -8.62
C GLY A 25 2.57 3.61 -8.31
N LEU A 26 2.58 2.79 -7.27
CA LEU A 26 1.41 2.04 -6.82
C LEU A 26 0.27 2.99 -6.41
N LEU A 27 0.57 4.02 -5.62
CA LEU A 27 -0.40 5.02 -5.20
C LEU A 27 -1.02 5.74 -6.41
N ILE A 28 -0.19 6.19 -7.37
CA ILE A 28 -0.66 6.89 -8.58
C ILE A 28 -1.56 5.98 -9.42
N ILE A 29 -1.10 4.77 -9.74
CA ILE A 29 -1.87 3.80 -10.53
C ILE A 29 -3.20 3.48 -9.85
N TRP A 30 -3.17 3.29 -8.53
CA TRP A 30 -4.37 3.01 -7.74
C TRP A 30 -5.34 4.19 -7.74
N THR A 31 -4.83 5.42 -7.55
CA THR A 31 -5.64 6.64 -7.62
C THR A 31 -6.32 6.78 -8.98
N ILE A 32 -5.57 6.56 -10.07
CA ILE A 32 -6.12 6.60 -11.43
C ILE A 32 -7.21 5.54 -11.59
N GLY A 33 -6.98 4.30 -11.12
CA GLY A 33 -7.98 3.23 -11.18
C GLY A 33 -9.23 3.53 -10.37
N LEU A 34 -9.09 4.12 -9.18
CA LEU A 34 -10.23 4.56 -8.36
C LEU A 34 -11.02 5.67 -9.05
N LEU A 35 -10.32 6.62 -9.67
CA LEU A 35 -10.93 7.78 -10.30
C LEU A 35 -11.27 7.58 -11.79
N ARG A 36 -11.43 6.34 -12.22
CA ARG A 36 -11.81 5.98 -13.59
C ARG A 36 -12.94 4.96 -13.63
N PRO A 37 -13.84 5.04 -14.63
CA PRO A 37 -14.90 4.05 -14.80
C PRO A 37 -14.41 2.73 -15.42
N GLU A 38 -13.30 2.74 -16.16
CA GLU A 38 -12.79 1.59 -16.92
C GLU A 38 -12.61 0.32 -16.08
N PRO A 39 -12.08 0.36 -14.83
CA PRO A 39 -11.95 -0.85 -14.01
C PRO A 39 -13.29 -1.50 -13.66
N VAL A 40 -14.33 -0.70 -13.36
CA VAL A 40 -15.68 -1.23 -13.07
C VAL A 40 -16.31 -1.80 -14.34
N GLN A 41 -16.14 -1.13 -15.47
CA GLN A 41 -16.63 -1.63 -16.76
C GLN A 41 -15.93 -2.94 -17.17
N ALA A 42 -14.62 -3.02 -16.99
CA ALA A 42 -13.86 -4.24 -17.24
C ALA A 42 -14.29 -5.37 -16.30
N ALA A 43 -14.47 -5.09 -15.01
CA ALA A 43 -14.96 -6.07 -14.04
C ALA A 43 -16.30 -6.65 -14.47
N ASN A 44 -17.26 -5.79 -14.84
CA ASN A 44 -18.59 -6.20 -15.29
C ASN A 44 -18.58 -6.93 -16.65
N ARG A 45 -17.58 -6.68 -17.51
CA ARG A 45 -17.46 -7.31 -18.83
C ARG A 45 -16.82 -8.69 -18.77
N TYR A 46 -15.82 -8.88 -17.92
CA TYR A 46 -14.95 -10.05 -17.96
C TYR A 46 -15.16 -11.03 -16.79
N PHE A 47 -15.83 -10.62 -15.71
CA PHE A 47 -15.98 -11.44 -14.52
C PHE A 47 -17.44 -11.62 -14.13
N SER A 48 -17.74 -12.74 -13.46
CA SER A 48 -19.04 -12.91 -12.80
C SER A 48 -19.19 -11.88 -11.66
N PRO A 49 -20.42 -11.49 -11.28
CA PRO A 49 -20.63 -10.51 -10.21
C PRO A 49 -19.94 -10.87 -8.89
N TRP A 50 -19.93 -12.16 -8.54
CA TRP A 50 -19.23 -12.67 -7.35
C TRP A 50 -17.72 -12.52 -7.45
N ALA A 51 -17.11 -12.90 -8.59
CA ALA A 51 -15.67 -12.77 -8.79
C ALA A 51 -15.26 -11.29 -8.82
N ALA A 52 -16.01 -10.44 -9.53
CA ALA A 52 -15.79 -9.00 -9.59
C ALA A 52 -15.82 -8.36 -8.19
N PHE A 53 -16.79 -8.76 -7.36
CA PHE A 53 -16.90 -8.28 -5.98
C PHE A 53 -15.66 -8.62 -5.15
N PHE A 54 -15.26 -9.90 -5.09
CA PHE A 54 -14.12 -10.31 -4.28
C PHE A 54 -12.79 -9.75 -4.81
N LEU A 55 -12.62 -9.66 -6.13
CA LEU A 55 -11.44 -9.04 -6.73
C LEU A 55 -11.35 -7.55 -6.36
N ALA A 56 -12.46 -6.81 -6.46
CA ALA A 56 -12.49 -5.40 -6.09
C ALA A 56 -12.14 -5.23 -4.60
N LYS A 57 -12.82 -5.93 -3.69
CA LYS A 57 -12.58 -5.80 -2.25
C LYS A 57 -11.17 -6.26 -1.85
N GLY A 58 -10.67 -7.33 -2.49
CA GLY A 58 -9.31 -7.82 -2.30
C GLY A 58 -8.25 -6.83 -2.77
N LEU A 59 -8.47 -6.15 -3.90
CA LEU A 59 -7.57 -5.10 -4.41
C LEU A 59 -7.53 -3.90 -3.47
N HIS A 60 -8.69 -3.42 -3.01
CA HIS A 60 -8.80 -2.36 -2.01
C HIS A 60 -8.00 -2.69 -0.75
N LEU A 61 -8.30 -3.84 -0.13
CA LEU A 61 -7.59 -4.30 1.07
C LEU A 61 -6.08 -4.44 0.83
N GLY A 62 -5.70 -5.12 -0.24
CA GLY A 62 -4.31 -5.49 -0.54
C GLY A 62 -3.44 -4.30 -0.89
N ILE A 63 -3.90 -3.39 -1.75
CA ILE A 63 -3.10 -2.24 -2.18
C ILE A 63 -2.85 -1.30 -1.00
N TYR A 64 -3.88 -0.99 -0.21
CA TYR A 64 -3.70 -0.17 0.99
C TYR A 64 -2.85 -0.85 2.05
N PHE A 65 -2.93 -2.17 2.19
CA PHE A 65 -2.02 -2.95 3.03
C PHE A 65 -0.55 -2.74 2.62
N PHE A 66 -0.22 -2.92 1.33
CA PHE A 66 1.16 -2.75 0.86
C PHE A 66 1.64 -1.30 1.00
N LEU A 67 0.80 -0.32 0.65
CA LEU A 67 1.11 1.09 0.81
C LEU A 67 1.38 1.46 2.28
N ALA A 68 0.68 0.87 3.23
CA ALA A 68 0.90 1.10 4.66
C ALA A 68 2.11 0.34 5.23
N ALA A 69 2.47 -0.81 4.65
CA ALA A 69 3.58 -1.64 5.12
C ALA A 69 4.96 -1.17 4.60
N ILE A 70 5.06 -0.75 3.34
CA ILE A 70 6.34 -0.36 2.68
C ILE A 70 7.16 0.66 3.49
N PRO A 71 6.58 1.75 4.06
CA PRO A 71 7.35 2.75 4.78
C PRO A 71 8.18 2.20 5.95
N TRP A 72 7.73 1.10 6.58
CA TRP A 72 8.43 0.43 7.67
C TRP A 72 9.70 -0.28 7.22
N PHE A 73 9.70 -0.83 6.01
CA PHE A 73 10.89 -1.46 5.43
C PHE A 73 11.94 -0.42 5.01
N LEU A 74 11.52 0.83 4.81
CA LEU A 74 12.39 1.96 4.48
C LEU A 74 13.00 2.64 5.71
N HIS A 75 12.85 2.05 6.90
CA HIS A 75 13.31 2.62 8.17
C HIS A 75 12.77 4.03 8.44
N SER A 76 11.59 4.33 7.89
CA SER A 76 10.87 5.54 8.24
C SER A 76 10.57 5.49 9.73
N GLY A 77 11.09 6.44 10.52
CA GLY A 77 10.79 6.50 11.95
C GLY A 77 9.28 6.57 12.20
N HIS A 78 8.83 6.21 13.41
CA HIS A 78 7.40 6.13 13.77
C HIS A 78 6.60 7.39 13.38
N LYS A 79 7.22 8.58 13.44
CA LYS A 79 6.59 9.85 13.03
C LYS A 79 6.30 9.91 11.53
N ALA A 80 7.26 9.54 10.69
CA ALA A 80 7.10 9.53 9.23
C ALA A 80 6.08 8.47 8.80
N ALA A 81 6.12 7.28 9.42
CA ALA A 81 5.11 6.26 9.20
C ALA A 81 3.71 6.76 9.59
N GLY A 82 3.55 7.40 10.76
CA GLY A 82 2.27 7.98 11.19
C GLY A 82 1.71 9.00 10.19
N LEU A 83 2.56 9.89 9.65
CA LEU A 83 2.14 10.86 8.64
C LEU A 83 1.62 10.19 7.36
N LEU A 84 2.33 9.15 6.88
CA LEU A 84 1.93 8.41 5.68
C LEU A 84 0.63 7.64 5.89
N ILE A 85 0.42 7.07 7.07
CA ILE A 85 -0.83 6.40 7.41
C ILE A 85 -2.00 7.39 7.43
N THR A 86 -1.82 8.54 8.06
CA THR A 86 -2.83 9.62 8.04
C THR A 86 -3.12 10.06 6.61
N PHE A 87 -2.09 10.23 5.79
CA PHE A 87 -2.24 10.56 4.37
C PHE A 87 -3.05 9.48 3.62
N LEU A 88 -2.75 8.20 3.80
CA LEU A 88 -3.49 7.11 3.16
C LEU A 88 -4.95 7.04 3.63
N ALA A 89 -5.22 7.29 4.91
CA ALA A 89 -6.57 7.32 5.46
C ALA A 89 -7.42 8.46 4.87
N VAL A 90 -6.81 9.64 4.73
CA VAL A 90 -7.43 10.79 4.03
C VAL A 90 -7.61 10.49 2.56
N HIS A 91 -6.62 9.88 1.91
CA HIS A 91 -6.68 9.49 0.50
C HIS A 91 -7.83 8.51 0.21
N ALA A 92 -8.03 7.50 1.06
CA ALA A 92 -9.16 6.55 0.94
C ALA A 92 -10.51 7.28 0.97
N TRP A 93 -10.71 8.17 1.96
CA TRP A 93 -11.92 8.99 2.03
C TRP A 93 -12.08 9.93 0.85
N ALA A 94 -11.02 10.63 0.46
CA ALA A 94 -11.04 11.61 -0.60
C ALA A 94 -11.37 10.97 -1.95
N THR A 95 -10.77 9.82 -2.27
CA THR A 95 -11.05 9.12 -3.52
C THR A 95 -12.46 8.56 -3.57
N GLU A 96 -12.99 8.07 -2.45
CA GLU A 96 -14.38 7.61 -2.37
C GLU A 96 -15.40 8.75 -2.50
N TYR A 97 -15.12 9.88 -1.86
CA TYR A 97 -15.90 11.10 -2.04
C TYR A 97 -15.84 11.58 -3.49
N LEU A 98 -14.66 11.57 -4.13
CA LEU A 98 -14.51 12.00 -5.52
C LEU A 98 -15.20 11.08 -6.53
N GLN A 99 -15.41 9.80 -6.20
CA GLN A 99 -16.13 8.87 -7.08
C GLN A 99 -17.58 9.26 -7.35
N GLN A 100 -18.21 10.12 -6.53
CA GLN A 100 -19.58 10.60 -6.78
C GLN A 100 -19.72 11.41 -8.08
N TRP A 101 -18.61 11.95 -8.62
CA TRP A 101 -18.59 12.68 -9.89
C TRP A 101 -18.20 11.81 -11.08
N ILE A 102 -17.95 10.52 -10.86
CA ILE A 102 -17.50 9.60 -11.91
C ILE A 102 -18.69 8.80 -12.41
N ARG A 103 -18.95 8.92 -13.71
CA ARG A 103 -20.05 8.18 -14.36
C ARG A 103 -19.87 6.68 -14.13
N PHE A 104 -20.95 5.98 -13.79
CA PHE A 104 -20.97 4.54 -13.49
C PHE A 104 -20.21 4.12 -12.20
N ARG A 105 -19.82 5.07 -11.36
CA ARG A 105 -19.35 4.79 -10.00
C ARG A 105 -20.25 5.50 -8.99
N THR A 106 -20.23 4.99 -7.77
CA THR A 106 -20.88 5.58 -6.61
C THR A 106 -19.91 5.49 -5.45
N GLY A 107 -19.92 6.50 -4.58
CA GLY A 107 -19.28 6.39 -3.28
C GLY A 107 -19.88 5.24 -2.46
N SER A 108 -19.06 4.60 -1.64
CA SER A 108 -19.27 3.36 -0.91
C SER A 108 -18.48 3.42 0.39
N LEU A 109 -19.19 3.65 1.49
CA LEU A 109 -18.58 3.65 2.83
C LEU A 109 -17.96 2.28 3.17
N THR A 110 -18.49 1.21 2.58
CA THR A 110 -17.94 -0.14 2.71
C THR A 110 -16.54 -0.22 2.10
N ASP A 111 -16.31 0.40 0.94
CA ASP A 111 -14.98 0.43 0.30
C ASP A 111 -13.99 1.25 1.11
N ALA A 112 -14.40 2.44 1.59
CA ALA A 112 -13.58 3.22 2.51
C ALA A 112 -13.24 2.43 3.79
N GLY A 113 -14.20 1.68 4.36
CA GLY A 113 -13.94 0.83 5.53
C GLY A 113 -12.92 -0.29 5.26
N ILE A 114 -12.96 -0.90 4.08
CA ILE A 114 -12.01 -1.94 3.65
C ILE A 114 -10.61 -1.34 3.43
N ASP A 115 -10.53 -0.14 2.85
CA ASP A 115 -9.27 0.58 2.70
C ASP A 115 -8.60 0.84 4.06
N TRP A 116 -9.39 1.30 5.03
CA TRP A 116 -8.92 1.51 6.40
C TRP A 116 -8.46 0.21 7.07
N ALA A 117 -9.17 -0.90 6.85
CA ALA A 117 -8.74 -2.21 7.33
C ALA A 117 -7.39 -2.60 6.70
N GLY A 118 -7.20 -2.38 5.40
CA GLY A 118 -5.94 -2.60 4.70
C GLY A 118 -4.80 -1.77 5.30
N ILE A 119 -5.03 -0.47 5.48
CA ILE A 119 -4.07 0.46 6.10
C ILE A 119 -3.66 -0.01 7.50
N LEU A 120 -4.64 -0.35 8.35
CA LEU A 120 -4.38 -0.81 9.72
C LEU A 120 -3.56 -2.10 9.73
N LEU A 121 -3.95 -3.09 8.93
CA LEU A 121 -3.22 -4.36 8.83
C LEU A 121 -1.80 -4.15 8.31
N GLY A 122 -1.61 -3.31 7.29
CA GLY A 122 -0.29 -3.00 6.74
C GLY A 122 0.60 -2.27 7.74
N TYR A 123 0.03 -1.32 8.49
CA TYR A 123 0.71 -0.60 9.56
C TYR A 123 1.18 -1.55 10.69
N LEU A 124 0.29 -2.41 11.17
CA LEU A 124 0.60 -3.37 12.24
C LEU A 124 1.65 -4.40 11.77
N ALA A 125 1.50 -4.92 10.55
CA ALA A 125 2.47 -5.83 9.96
C ALA A 125 3.86 -5.16 9.85
N GLY A 126 3.91 -3.96 9.26
CA GLY A 126 5.15 -3.20 9.11
C GLY A 126 5.82 -2.90 10.45
N GLN A 127 5.06 -2.49 11.46
CA GLN A 127 5.56 -2.30 12.83
C GLN A 127 6.17 -3.57 13.42
N TRP A 128 5.48 -4.70 13.28
CA TRP A 128 5.94 -5.98 13.82
C TRP A 128 7.26 -6.41 13.18
N PHE A 129 7.37 -6.32 11.85
CA PHE A 129 8.62 -6.62 11.13
C PHE A 129 9.76 -5.67 11.50
N PHE A 130 9.48 -4.37 11.59
CA PHE A 130 10.49 -3.37 11.98
C PHE A 130 10.98 -3.55 13.42
N ALA A 131 10.08 -3.87 14.36
CA ALA A 131 10.46 -4.17 15.73
C ALA A 131 11.34 -5.41 15.81
N ARG A 132 11.00 -6.47 15.06
CA ARG A 132 11.77 -7.72 15.00
C ARG A 132 13.17 -7.50 14.42
N SER A 133 13.31 -6.69 13.37
CA SER A 133 14.61 -6.42 12.75
C SER A 133 15.56 -5.62 13.64
N ARG A 134 15.05 -4.75 14.51
CA ARG A 134 15.86 -4.04 15.52
C ARG A 134 16.34 -4.96 16.65
N ARG A 135 15.48 -5.87 17.14
CA ARG A 135 15.87 -6.82 18.20
C ARG A 135 16.95 -7.79 17.76
N ALA A 136 16.97 -8.20 16.49
CA ALA A 136 18.01 -9.08 15.96
C ALA A 136 19.39 -8.41 15.80
N LYS A 137 19.45 -7.08 15.92
CA LYS A 137 20.69 -6.29 15.78
C LYS A 137 21.19 -5.71 17.11
N ALA A 138 20.42 -5.87 18.20
CA ALA A 138 20.76 -5.44 19.55
C ALA A 138 21.33 -6.62 20.34
#